data_AF-A0A6M8VTZ3-F1
#
_entry.id   AF-A0A6M8VTZ3-F1
#
_cell.length_a   1.000
_cell.length_b   1.000
_cell.length_c   1.000
_cell.angle_alpha   90.00
_cell.angle_beta   90.00
_cell.angle_gamma   90.00
#
_symmetry.space_group_name_H-M   'P 1'
#
loop_
_entity.id
_entity.type
_entity.pdbx_description
1 polymer ?
#
loop_
_entity_poly.entity_id
_entity_poly.type
_entity_poly.pdbx_seq_one_letter_code
_entity_poly.pdbx_strand_id
1 'polypeptide(L)'
;MNRIFFLKTNFLTAVFILALIAAACFFSTEVYAQEEGDQTYTNSTYFPEVPPPPEYNPHILNCIDKEGYYIHVKEFSCPIDKEGFLAPELGLHITFGRNLDWEPEAHIGYPPPMPVCPTSGAVITKPVYDEDEIELLQMAVNTDEYKALYAEKHASYFLRAELNRLLETDAENRWWYLLHATWEAGHCNAKDKYRLYALRTIDAAKARLAQVSETDNEYWVLNIIIPNLYRRTANFTAAKEWLDELGNKLPKDKQSRESFATAFELLRTAVAKKRTGQIPMRAPGDD
;
A
#
# COMPACT_ATOMS: atom_id res chain seq x y z
N MET A 1 -61.21 -16.07 -12.12
CA MET A 1 -60.73 -17.13 -13.05
C MET A 1 -59.30 -17.49 -12.64
N ASN A 2 -59.11 -18.75 -12.23
CA ASN A 2 -57.93 -19.64 -12.33
C ASN A 2 -56.55 -19.00 -12.68
N ARG A 3 -55.40 -19.40 -12.12
CA ARG A 3 -54.99 -20.57 -11.33
C ARG A 3 -53.61 -20.29 -10.72
N ILE A 4 -53.37 -20.86 -9.55
CA ILE A 4 -52.06 -21.02 -8.89
C ILE A 4 -51.25 -22.10 -9.62
N PHE A 5 -49.94 -21.90 -9.81
CA PHE A 5 -48.98 -23.00 -10.00
C PHE A 5 -47.72 -22.75 -9.17
N PHE A 6 -47.58 -23.56 -8.13
CA PHE A 6 -46.35 -23.82 -7.38
C PHE A 6 -45.41 -24.67 -8.25
N LEU A 7 -44.12 -24.34 -8.28
CA LEU A 7 -43.07 -25.30 -8.62
C LEU A 7 -41.96 -25.23 -7.57
N LYS A 8 -42.05 -26.17 -6.63
CA LYS A 8 -40.97 -26.64 -5.77
C LYS A 8 -39.87 -27.19 -6.68
N THR A 9 -38.63 -26.72 -6.52
CA THR A 9 -37.45 -27.38 -7.06
C THR A 9 -36.69 -28.05 -5.92
N ASN A 10 -36.34 -29.31 -6.16
CA ASN A 10 -36.05 -30.33 -5.18
C ASN A 10 -34.65 -30.21 -4.57
N PHE A 11 -34.61 -30.40 -3.25
CA PHE A 11 -33.43 -30.46 -2.36
C PHE A 11 -32.54 -31.70 -2.58
N LEU A 12 -32.80 -32.51 -3.61
CA LEU A 12 -32.16 -33.81 -3.85
C LEU A 12 -31.04 -33.79 -4.90
N THR A 13 -30.87 -32.69 -5.65
CA THR A 13 -29.76 -32.52 -6.61
C THR A 13 -28.49 -31.93 -5.98
N ALA A 14 -28.60 -31.29 -4.81
CA ALA A 14 -27.43 -30.71 -4.11
C ALA A 14 -26.64 -31.74 -3.28
N VAL A 15 -27.25 -32.87 -2.92
CA VAL A 15 -26.61 -33.92 -2.10
C VAL A 15 -25.75 -34.88 -2.95
N PHE A 16 -26.00 -34.99 -4.25
CA PHE A 16 -25.24 -35.87 -5.13
C PHE A 16 -23.89 -35.29 -5.63
N ILE A 17 -23.70 -33.97 -5.56
CA ILE A 17 -22.44 -33.32 -5.99
C ILE A 17 -21.38 -33.35 -4.86
N LEU A 18 -21.80 -33.41 -3.60
CA LEU A 18 -20.89 -33.53 -2.44
C LEU A 18 -20.34 -34.95 -2.23
N ALA A 19 -20.93 -35.98 -2.83
CA ALA A 19 -20.46 -37.36 -2.72
C ALA A 19 -19.38 -37.75 -3.76
N LEU A 20 -19.17 -36.94 -4.81
CA LEU A 20 -18.18 -37.22 -5.87
C LEU A 20 -16.81 -36.59 -5.63
N ILE A 21 -16.66 -35.65 -4.69
CA ILE A 21 -15.36 -35.05 -4.34
C ILE A 21 -14.63 -35.87 -3.28
N ALA A 22 -15.35 -36.69 -2.48
CA ALA A 22 -14.76 -37.53 -1.45
C ALA A 22 -14.09 -38.83 -1.97
N ALA A 23 -14.23 -39.15 -3.26
CA ALA A 23 -13.71 -40.40 -3.85
C ALA A 23 -12.43 -40.25 -4.69
N ALA A 24 -11.87 -39.03 -4.80
CA ALA A 24 -10.60 -38.78 -5.49
C ALA A 24 -9.39 -38.64 -4.54
N CYS A 25 -9.59 -38.82 -3.24
CA CYS A 25 -8.52 -38.75 -2.22
C CYS A 25 -7.95 -40.12 -1.79
N PHE A 26 -8.32 -41.20 -2.47
CA PHE A 26 -7.79 -42.54 -2.20
C PHE A 26 -7.28 -43.12 -3.53
N PHE A 27 -5.98 -42.98 -3.82
CA PHE A 27 -5.13 -43.89 -4.60
C PHE A 27 -3.87 -43.15 -5.07
N SER A 28 -2.85 -43.05 -4.21
CA SER A 28 -1.42 -43.18 -4.57
C SER A 28 -0.54 -42.89 -3.33
N THR A 29 -0.60 -43.76 -2.34
CA THR A 29 0.50 -43.89 -1.37
C THR A 29 1.40 -45.01 -1.86
N GLU A 30 2.37 -44.68 -2.72
CA GLU A 30 3.56 -45.52 -2.86
C GLU A 30 4.48 -45.22 -1.68
N VAL A 31 4.56 -46.21 -0.79
CA VAL A 31 5.49 -46.25 0.32
C VAL A 31 6.86 -46.58 -0.27
N TYR A 32 7.69 -45.55 -0.47
CA TYR A 32 9.13 -45.73 -0.60
C TYR A 32 9.71 -45.84 0.82
N ALA A 33 9.94 -47.07 1.25
CA ALA A 33 10.83 -47.35 2.37
C ALA A 33 12.27 -47.12 1.88
N GLN A 34 12.88 -46.01 2.28
CA GLN A 34 14.29 -45.74 2.04
C GLN A 34 15.03 -45.97 3.36
N GLU A 35 16.03 -46.84 3.31
CA GLU A 35 16.84 -47.28 4.45
C GLU A 35 17.53 -46.08 5.15
N GLU A 36 17.44 -46.03 6.48
CA GLU A 36 18.16 -45.06 7.32
C GLU A 36 19.66 -45.34 7.27
N GLY A 37 20.34 -44.68 6.33
CA GLY A 37 21.78 -44.46 6.38
C GLY A 37 22.09 -43.27 7.29
N ASP A 38 22.88 -43.51 8.33
CA ASP A 38 23.45 -42.52 9.24
C ASP A 38 24.27 -41.47 8.47
N GLN A 39 23.61 -40.41 8.01
CA GLN A 39 24.24 -39.23 7.44
C GLN A 39 24.27 -38.15 8.52
N THR A 40 25.45 -37.97 9.09
CA THR A 40 25.80 -36.81 9.92
C THR A 40 25.67 -35.55 9.05
N TYR A 41 24.56 -34.83 9.19
CA TYR A 41 24.37 -33.50 8.62
C TYR A 41 25.35 -32.55 9.31
N THR A 42 26.48 -32.29 8.64
CA THR A 42 27.32 -31.15 8.98
C THR A 42 26.56 -29.90 8.56
N ASN A 43 26.12 -29.10 9.54
CA ASN A 43 25.56 -27.77 9.33
C ASN A 43 26.65 -26.86 8.76
N SER A 44 26.88 -26.95 7.46
CA SER A 44 27.54 -25.92 6.66
C SER A 44 26.44 -25.11 5.99
N THR A 45 25.87 -24.16 6.74
CA THR A 45 25.10 -23.07 6.13
C THR A 45 26.09 -22.16 5.41
N TYR A 46 26.52 -22.60 4.24
CA TYR A 46 27.11 -21.72 3.25
C TYR A 46 25.96 -20.90 2.66
N PHE A 47 25.63 -19.78 3.31
CA PHE A 47 24.90 -18.72 2.62
C PHE A 47 25.92 -18.08 1.68
N PRO A 48 25.76 -18.21 0.35
CA PRO A 48 26.61 -17.46 -0.55
C PRO A 48 26.51 -15.98 -0.16
N GLU A 49 27.64 -15.29 -0.07
CA GLU A 49 27.65 -13.85 0.14
C GLU A 49 26.77 -13.23 -0.95
N VAL A 50 25.61 -12.71 -0.53
CA VAL A 50 24.73 -11.99 -1.44
C VAL A 50 25.53 -10.76 -1.88
N PRO A 51 25.81 -10.59 -3.19
CA PRO A 51 26.53 -9.41 -3.65
C PRO A 51 25.82 -8.16 -3.13
N PRO A 52 26.57 -7.10 -2.79
CA PRO A 52 25.96 -5.87 -2.31
C PRO A 52 24.90 -5.44 -3.34
N PRO A 53 23.68 -5.13 -2.90
CA PRO A 53 22.59 -4.82 -3.81
C PRO A 53 23.03 -3.67 -4.73
N PRO A 54 22.75 -3.75 -6.04
CA PRO A 54 23.10 -2.69 -6.97
C PRO A 54 22.60 -1.34 -6.43
N GLU A 55 23.37 -0.29 -6.66
CA GLU A 55 22.96 1.07 -6.30
C GLU A 55 21.70 1.40 -7.10
N TYR A 56 20.53 1.33 -6.44
CA TYR A 56 19.26 1.72 -7.04
C TYR A 56 19.32 3.20 -7.45
N ASN A 57 18.50 3.57 -8.44
CA ASN A 57 18.39 4.93 -9.00
C ASN A 57 18.71 6.01 -7.93
N PRO A 58 19.92 6.63 -7.96
CA PRO A 58 20.42 7.48 -6.88
C PRO A 58 19.68 8.82 -6.80
N HIS A 59 18.75 9.04 -7.73
CA HIS A 59 17.86 10.19 -7.81
C HIS A 59 16.50 9.93 -7.18
N ILE A 60 16.29 8.83 -6.45
CA ILE A 60 15.04 8.55 -5.75
C ILE A 60 15.29 8.40 -4.25
N LEU A 61 14.39 8.97 -3.46
CA LEU A 61 14.36 8.71 -2.02
C LEU A 61 13.87 7.27 -1.79
N ASN A 62 14.80 6.36 -1.53
CA ASN A 62 14.52 4.96 -1.21
C ASN A 62 15.39 4.51 -0.02
N CYS A 63 14.73 4.14 1.07
CA CYS A 63 15.40 3.64 2.29
C CYS A 63 14.75 2.35 2.78
N ILE A 64 14.22 1.56 1.85
CA ILE A 64 13.79 0.20 2.20
C ILE A 64 15.01 -0.59 2.66
N ASP A 65 14.84 -1.23 3.82
CA ASP A 65 15.84 -2.16 4.34
C ASP A 65 16.04 -3.29 3.33
N LYS A 66 17.27 -3.42 2.85
CA LYS A 66 17.62 -4.25 1.70
C LYS A 66 17.83 -5.72 2.06
N GLU A 67 17.46 -6.12 3.28
CA GLU A 67 17.75 -7.42 3.85
C GLU A 67 16.47 -8.23 4.07
N GLY A 68 16.39 -9.40 3.45
CA GLY A 68 15.32 -10.38 3.67
C GLY A 68 14.80 -11.03 2.40
N TYR A 69 14.18 -12.20 2.53
CA TYR A 69 13.61 -13.01 1.44
C TYR A 69 12.41 -12.37 0.72
N TYR A 70 12.04 -11.14 1.07
CA TYR A 70 10.73 -10.55 0.79
C TYR A 70 10.79 -9.38 -0.20
N ILE A 71 11.98 -8.88 -0.53
CA ILE A 71 12.20 -7.89 -1.58
C ILE A 71 13.17 -8.52 -2.58
N HIS A 72 12.71 -8.68 -3.82
CA HIS A 72 13.54 -9.18 -4.91
C HIS A 72 14.00 -8.02 -5.78
N VAL A 73 15.15 -8.18 -6.43
CA VAL A 73 15.57 -7.25 -7.47
C VAL A 73 15.07 -7.78 -8.80
N LYS A 74 14.40 -6.92 -9.56
CA LYS A 74 13.90 -7.24 -10.89
C LYS A 74 14.41 -6.24 -11.92
N GLU A 75 14.64 -6.75 -13.11
CA GLU A 75 14.97 -5.94 -14.28
C GLU A 75 13.69 -5.35 -14.90
N PHE A 76 13.75 -4.05 -15.15
CA PHE A 76 12.72 -3.27 -15.82
C PHE A 76 13.32 -2.62 -17.06
N SER A 77 12.49 -2.35 -18.06
CA SER A 77 12.85 -1.51 -19.20
C SER A 77 11.98 -0.25 -19.15
N CYS A 78 12.61 0.92 -19.26
CA CYS A 78 11.88 2.17 -19.29
C CYS A 78 11.04 2.27 -20.57
N PRO A 79 9.75 2.62 -20.51
CA PRO A 79 8.89 2.64 -21.68
C PRO A 79 9.25 3.75 -22.67
N ILE A 80 9.88 4.84 -22.22
CA ILE A 80 10.26 6.01 -23.03
C ILE A 80 11.56 5.75 -23.82
N ASP A 81 12.66 5.49 -23.10
CA ASP A 81 14.01 5.42 -23.67
C ASP A 81 14.53 3.99 -23.84
N LYS A 82 13.74 2.98 -23.43
CA LYS A 82 14.06 1.54 -23.47
C LYS A 82 15.27 1.14 -22.62
N GLU A 83 15.80 2.06 -21.79
CA GLU A 83 16.92 1.78 -20.89
C GLU A 83 16.53 0.68 -19.89
N GLY A 84 17.39 -0.34 -19.77
CA GLY A 84 17.24 -1.41 -18.77
C GLY A 84 17.76 -0.96 -17.40
N PHE A 85 17.03 -1.24 -16.33
CA PHE A 85 17.43 -0.90 -14.98
C PHE A 85 16.89 -1.89 -13.95
N LEU A 86 17.53 -1.91 -12.77
CA LEU A 86 17.12 -2.77 -11.66
C LEU A 86 16.34 -1.98 -10.62
N ALA A 87 15.25 -2.54 -10.12
CA ALA A 87 14.44 -1.95 -9.06
C ALA A 87 13.95 -3.02 -8.07
N PRO A 88 13.68 -2.64 -6.81
CA PRO A 88 13.08 -3.57 -5.85
C PRO A 88 11.64 -3.90 -6.27
N GLU A 89 11.30 -5.18 -6.22
CA GLU A 89 9.95 -5.70 -6.35
C GLU A 89 9.56 -6.41 -5.06
N LEU A 90 8.37 -6.10 -4.58
CA LEU A 90 7.84 -6.73 -3.38
C LEU A 90 7.47 -8.19 -3.67
N GLY A 91 8.08 -9.11 -2.93
CA GLY A 91 7.73 -10.52 -2.93
C GLY A 91 6.55 -10.83 -2.00
N LEU A 92 6.54 -12.07 -1.50
CA LEU A 92 5.55 -12.52 -0.52
C LEU A 92 5.66 -11.70 0.77
N HIS A 93 4.53 -11.27 1.32
CA HIS A 93 4.50 -10.50 2.56
C HIS A 93 3.26 -10.83 3.38
N ILE A 94 3.31 -10.50 4.66
CA ILE A 94 2.23 -10.68 5.63
C ILE A 94 2.12 -9.39 6.42
N THR A 95 0.91 -8.84 6.47
CA THR A 95 0.55 -7.70 7.30
C THR A 95 -0.22 -8.20 8.52
N PHE A 96 0.13 -7.72 9.71
CA PHE A 96 -0.54 -8.11 10.96
C PHE A 96 -1.37 -6.97 11.58
N GLY A 97 -1.33 -5.79 10.96
CA GLY A 97 -2.07 -4.63 11.44
C GLY A 97 -1.91 -3.44 10.50
N ARG A 98 -2.23 -2.27 11.01
CA ARG A 98 -2.06 -0.99 10.30
C ARG A 98 -1.94 0.15 11.30
N ASN A 99 -1.28 1.21 10.91
CA ASN A 99 -1.16 2.44 11.69
C ASN A 99 -2.31 3.41 11.40
N LEU A 100 -2.46 4.47 12.21
CA LEU A 100 -3.47 5.53 12.01
C LEU A 100 -3.33 6.28 10.67
N ASP A 101 -2.17 6.23 10.01
CA ASP A 101 -1.94 6.71 8.64
C ASP A 101 -2.22 5.64 7.57
N TRP A 102 -2.87 4.54 7.94
CA TRP A 102 -3.20 3.39 7.11
C TRP A 102 -1.99 2.63 6.53
N GLU A 103 -0.78 2.97 6.97
CA GLU A 103 0.43 2.22 6.67
C GLU A 103 0.30 0.81 7.27
N PRO A 104 0.42 -0.27 6.48
CA PRO A 104 0.38 -1.62 7.00
C PRO A 104 1.52 -1.87 7.99
N GLU A 105 1.21 -2.54 9.10
CA GLU A 105 2.25 -3.11 9.96
C GLU A 105 2.66 -4.47 9.40
N ALA A 106 3.94 -4.59 9.06
CA ALA A 106 4.51 -5.78 8.47
C ALA A 106 5.97 -5.96 8.89
N HIS A 107 6.56 -7.09 8.51
CA HIS A 107 7.99 -7.37 8.71
C HIS A 107 8.89 -6.64 7.69
N ILE A 108 8.29 -5.92 6.75
CA ILE A 108 8.96 -5.06 5.76
C ILE A 108 8.38 -3.64 5.84
N GLY A 109 9.13 -2.65 5.39
CA GLY A 109 8.65 -1.27 5.24
C GLY A 109 7.69 -1.11 4.06
N TYR A 110 6.63 -0.33 4.25
CA TYR A 110 5.66 0.01 3.20
C TYR A 110 5.69 1.51 2.86
N PRO A 111 5.41 1.89 1.61
CA PRO A 111 5.24 1.01 0.47
C PRO A 111 6.60 0.54 -0.10
N PRO A 112 6.64 -0.57 -0.84
CA PRO A 112 7.76 -0.81 -1.76
C PRO A 112 7.85 0.33 -2.78
N PRO A 113 9.02 1.00 -2.94
CA PRO A 113 9.21 2.05 -3.93
C PRO A 113 8.85 1.55 -5.32
N MET A 114 8.20 2.41 -6.09
CA MET A 114 7.94 2.10 -7.49
C MET A 114 9.23 2.13 -8.30
N PRO A 115 9.37 1.29 -9.34
CA PRO A 115 10.45 1.41 -10.30
C PRO A 115 10.41 2.77 -10.99
N VAL A 116 11.56 3.44 -11.09
CA VAL A 116 11.68 4.76 -11.75
C VAL A 116 12.81 4.72 -12.78
N CYS A 117 12.50 5.14 -14.01
CA CYS A 117 13.48 5.23 -15.09
C CYS A 117 14.69 6.10 -14.68
N PRO A 118 15.93 5.64 -14.88
CA PRO A 118 17.13 6.38 -14.49
C PRO A 118 17.30 7.72 -15.21
N THR A 119 17.01 7.78 -16.51
CA THR A 119 17.24 8.98 -17.30
C THR A 119 16.07 9.96 -17.24
N SER A 120 14.85 9.47 -17.48
CA SER A 120 13.65 10.32 -17.57
C SER A 120 12.96 10.60 -16.23
N GLY A 121 13.27 9.83 -15.18
CA GLY A 121 12.56 9.91 -13.90
C GLY A 121 11.10 9.43 -13.98
N ALA A 122 10.70 8.77 -15.07
CA ALA A 122 9.33 8.29 -15.25
C ALA A 122 9.03 7.11 -14.29
N VAL A 123 7.91 7.18 -13.58
CA VAL A 123 7.51 6.14 -12.62
C VAL A 123 6.72 5.04 -13.32
N ILE A 124 7.17 3.79 -13.18
CA ILE A 124 6.58 2.63 -13.85
C ILE A 124 5.48 2.01 -12.98
N THR A 125 4.26 1.95 -13.49
CA THR A 125 3.11 1.35 -12.80
C THR A 125 2.59 0.07 -13.43
N LYS A 126 3.04 -0.28 -14.63
CA LYS A 126 2.57 -1.48 -15.36
C LYS A 126 3.66 -1.99 -16.32
N PRO A 127 3.58 -3.28 -16.73
CA PRO A 127 4.63 -3.89 -17.56
C PRO A 127 4.64 -3.41 -19.01
N VAL A 128 3.50 -2.99 -19.55
CA VAL A 128 3.35 -2.59 -20.96
C VAL A 128 2.54 -1.31 -21.04
N TYR A 129 3.06 -0.33 -21.80
CA TYR A 129 2.41 0.92 -22.16
C TYR A 129 2.14 0.91 -23.66
N ASP A 130 0.99 1.44 -24.07
CA ASP A 130 0.74 1.73 -25.48
C ASP A 130 1.40 3.05 -25.92
N GLU A 131 1.33 3.35 -27.22
CA GLU A 131 2.01 4.51 -27.81
C GLU A 131 1.46 5.84 -27.25
N ASP A 132 0.15 5.95 -27.07
CA ASP A 132 -0.51 7.15 -26.55
C ASP A 132 -0.08 7.42 -25.09
N GLU A 133 -0.02 6.36 -24.27
CA GLU A 133 0.44 6.47 -22.89
C GLU A 133 1.93 6.84 -22.79
N ILE A 134 2.76 6.33 -23.70
CA ILE A 134 4.18 6.70 -23.77
C ILE A 134 4.32 8.18 -24.14
N GLU A 135 3.55 8.66 -25.13
CA GLU A 135 3.57 10.07 -25.54
C GLU A 135 3.16 10.98 -24.38
N LEU A 136 2.05 10.67 -23.70
CA LEU A 136 1.60 11.41 -22.53
C LEU A 136 2.67 11.43 -21.43
N LEU A 137 3.22 10.28 -21.08
CA LEU A 137 4.26 10.17 -20.06
C LEU A 137 5.50 10.99 -20.45
N GLN A 138 5.91 10.92 -21.72
CA GLN A 138 7.03 11.68 -22.26
C GLN A 138 6.77 13.19 -22.22
N MET A 139 5.56 13.65 -22.48
CA MET A 139 5.18 15.06 -22.33
C MET A 139 5.33 15.52 -20.87
N ALA A 140 4.80 14.75 -19.92
CA ALA A 140 4.83 15.12 -18.51
C ALA A 140 6.25 15.16 -17.93
N VAL A 141 7.07 14.12 -18.19
CA VAL A 141 8.43 14.04 -17.63
C VAL A 141 9.39 15.07 -18.24
N ASN A 142 9.06 15.61 -19.43
CA ASN A 142 9.88 16.62 -20.08
C ASN A 142 9.60 18.04 -19.62
N THR A 143 8.56 18.28 -18.83
CA THR A 143 8.29 19.59 -18.22
C THR A 143 9.42 20.00 -17.28
N ASP A 144 9.74 21.30 -17.24
CA ASP A 144 10.74 21.83 -16.31
C ASP A 144 10.36 21.58 -14.85
N GLU A 145 9.06 21.63 -14.55
CA GLU A 145 8.52 21.32 -13.24
C GLU A 145 8.86 19.89 -12.81
N TYR A 146 8.58 18.88 -13.64
CA TYR A 146 8.86 17.50 -13.29
C TYR A 146 10.36 17.21 -13.18
N LYS A 147 11.16 17.77 -14.10
CA LYS A 147 12.63 17.63 -14.06
C LYS A 147 13.24 18.16 -12.77
N ALA A 148 12.72 19.28 -12.26
CA ALA A 148 13.14 19.82 -10.98
C ALA A 148 12.82 18.86 -9.83
N LEU A 149 11.59 18.32 -9.79
CA LEU A 149 11.20 17.35 -8.77
C LEU A 149 12.08 16.09 -8.79
N TYR A 150 12.40 15.57 -9.98
CA TYR A 150 13.28 14.41 -10.09
C TYR A 150 14.70 14.73 -9.61
N ALA A 151 15.24 15.89 -9.97
CA ALA A 151 16.56 16.34 -9.51
C ALA A 151 16.65 16.51 -7.98
N GLU A 152 15.56 16.88 -7.32
CA GLU A 152 15.46 17.02 -5.85
C GLU A 152 15.37 15.69 -5.09
N LYS A 153 15.39 14.57 -5.81
CA LYS A 153 15.38 13.20 -5.28
C LYS A 153 14.13 12.89 -4.47
N HIS A 154 12.95 13.22 -4.98
CA HIS A 154 11.70 12.91 -4.29
C HIS A 154 11.43 11.40 -4.18
N ALA A 155 10.43 11.05 -3.35
CA ALA A 155 9.98 9.68 -3.17
C ALA A 155 9.23 9.20 -4.42
N SER A 156 9.28 7.90 -4.70
CA SER A 156 8.73 7.36 -5.95
C SER A 156 7.21 7.58 -6.07
N TYR A 157 6.48 7.48 -4.95
CA TYR A 157 5.05 7.75 -4.92
C TYR A 157 4.72 9.24 -5.04
N PHE A 158 5.62 10.13 -4.60
CA PHE A 158 5.44 11.57 -4.78
C PHE A 158 5.57 11.95 -6.26
N LEU A 159 6.62 11.44 -6.92
CA LEU A 159 6.80 11.63 -8.36
C LEU A 159 5.60 11.10 -9.15
N ARG A 160 5.06 9.93 -8.79
CA ARG A 160 3.83 9.41 -9.40
C ARG A 160 2.64 10.34 -9.20
N ALA A 161 2.44 10.85 -8.00
CA ALA A 161 1.33 11.77 -7.70
C ALA A 161 1.43 13.08 -8.51
N GLU A 162 2.65 13.57 -8.76
CA GLU A 162 2.89 14.77 -9.57
C GLU A 162 2.76 14.49 -11.07
N LEU A 163 3.15 13.30 -11.56
CA LEU A 163 2.83 12.87 -12.92
C LEU A 163 1.32 12.84 -13.16
N ASN A 164 0.55 12.23 -12.26
CA ASN A 164 -0.91 12.20 -12.37
C ASN A 164 -1.49 13.62 -12.45
N ARG A 165 -0.96 14.55 -11.64
CA ARG A 165 -1.39 15.96 -11.67
C ARG A 165 -1.07 16.62 -13.02
N LEU A 166 0.15 16.47 -13.53
CA LEU A 166 0.58 17.07 -14.80
C LEU A 166 -0.19 16.51 -16.00
N LEU A 167 -0.56 15.24 -15.93
CA LEU A 167 -1.36 14.56 -16.95
C LEU A 167 -2.86 14.82 -16.80
N GLU A 168 -3.29 15.49 -15.74
CA GLU A 168 -4.70 15.63 -15.35
C GLU A 168 -5.44 14.27 -15.29
N THR A 169 -4.70 13.21 -14.94
CA THR A 169 -5.21 11.84 -14.87
C THR A 169 -5.43 11.41 -13.43
N ASP A 170 -6.43 10.55 -13.24
CA ASP A 170 -6.68 9.80 -12.01
C ASP A 170 -6.52 10.66 -10.73
N ALA A 171 -7.23 11.80 -10.72
CA ALA A 171 -7.31 12.65 -9.54
C ALA A 171 -7.86 11.90 -8.32
N GLU A 172 -8.66 10.84 -8.57
CA GLU A 172 -9.30 10.03 -7.52
C GLU A 172 -8.27 9.39 -6.58
N ASN A 173 -7.14 8.91 -7.12
CA ASN A 173 -6.12 8.23 -6.31
C ASN A 173 -4.90 9.09 -5.95
N ARG A 174 -4.85 10.37 -6.34
CA ARG A 174 -3.68 11.23 -6.06
C ARG A 174 -3.39 11.35 -4.56
N TRP A 175 -4.41 11.45 -3.72
CA TRP A 175 -4.24 11.51 -2.26
C TRP A 175 -3.56 10.25 -1.71
N TRP A 176 -3.85 9.09 -2.29
CA TRP A 176 -3.31 7.80 -1.87
C TRP A 176 -1.82 7.68 -2.20
N TYR A 177 -1.42 8.09 -3.42
CA TYR A 177 0.00 8.18 -3.78
C TYR A 177 0.75 9.17 -2.87
N LEU A 178 0.18 10.33 -2.57
CA LEU A 178 0.82 11.28 -1.66
C LEU A 178 0.92 10.74 -0.24
N LEU A 179 -0.08 10.00 0.26
CA LEU A 179 -0.02 9.34 1.56
C LEU A 179 1.12 8.32 1.61
N HIS A 180 1.23 7.46 0.61
CA HIS A 180 2.34 6.51 0.48
C HIS A 180 3.71 7.19 0.45
N ALA A 181 3.83 8.33 -0.21
CA ALA A 181 5.07 9.12 -0.19
C ALA A 181 5.43 9.56 1.23
N THR A 182 4.45 9.83 2.11
CA THR A 182 4.74 10.12 3.53
C THR A 182 5.36 8.92 4.24
N TRP A 183 4.95 7.69 3.93
CA TRP A 183 5.53 6.49 4.53
C TRP A 183 6.98 6.29 4.04
N GLU A 184 7.24 6.41 2.72
CA GLU A 184 8.61 6.39 2.16
C GLU A 184 9.51 7.42 2.85
N ALA A 185 9.05 8.67 2.97
CA ALA A 185 9.83 9.72 3.65
C ALA A 185 10.02 9.45 5.14
N GLY A 186 9.03 8.84 5.80
CA GLY A 186 9.06 8.44 7.20
C GLY A 186 10.14 7.40 7.47
N HIS A 187 10.17 6.32 6.68
CA HIS A 187 11.21 5.29 6.74
C HIS A 187 12.60 5.86 6.46
N CYS A 188 12.71 6.80 5.53
CA CYS A 188 13.95 7.52 5.25
C CYS A 188 14.36 8.57 6.29
N ASN A 189 13.54 8.82 7.34
CA ASN A 189 13.73 9.92 8.28
C ASN A 189 13.88 11.30 7.60
N ALA A 190 13.30 11.47 6.41
CA ALA A 190 13.37 12.68 5.61
C ALA A 190 12.28 13.69 6.04
N LYS A 191 12.46 14.30 7.21
CA LYS A 191 11.42 15.10 7.90
C LYS A 191 10.82 16.24 7.06
N ASP A 192 11.63 16.95 6.28
CA ASP A 192 11.14 18.07 5.46
C ASP A 192 10.27 17.55 4.30
N LYS A 193 10.69 16.47 3.65
CA LYS A 193 9.92 15.78 2.61
C LYS A 193 8.63 15.19 3.19
N TYR A 194 8.69 14.55 4.36
CA TYR A 194 7.51 14.06 5.07
C TYR A 194 6.49 15.18 5.28
N ARG A 195 6.93 16.34 5.81
CA ARG A 195 6.05 17.50 6.04
C ARG A 195 5.44 18.01 4.74
N LEU A 196 6.24 18.16 3.69
CA LEU A 196 5.76 18.58 2.37
C LEU A 196 4.67 17.62 1.85
N TYR A 197 4.94 16.32 1.86
CA TYR A 197 4.03 15.31 1.36
C TYR A 197 2.75 15.25 2.19
N ALA A 198 2.85 15.31 3.52
CA ALA A 198 1.69 15.31 4.41
C ALA A 198 0.75 16.49 4.14
N LEU A 199 1.29 17.69 3.91
CA LEU A 199 0.48 18.86 3.56
C LEU A 199 -0.21 18.69 2.19
N ARG A 200 0.51 18.19 1.18
CA ARG A 200 -0.07 17.86 -0.13
C ARG A 200 -1.17 16.79 -0.02
N THR A 201 -0.95 15.75 0.80
CA THR A 201 -1.94 14.70 1.06
C THR A 201 -3.18 15.28 1.72
N ILE A 202 -3.06 16.18 2.70
CA ILE A 202 -4.21 16.83 3.33
C ILE A 202 -5.07 17.56 2.30
N ASP A 203 -4.45 18.35 1.42
CA ASP A 203 -5.18 19.09 0.38
C ASP A 203 -5.91 18.13 -0.58
N ALA A 204 -5.21 17.11 -1.09
CA ALA A 204 -5.77 16.12 -1.99
C ALA A 204 -6.88 15.27 -1.32
N ALA A 205 -6.67 14.88 -0.06
CA ALA A 205 -7.61 14.08 0.72
C ALA A 205 -8.88 14.87 1.03
N LYS A 206 -8.79 16.18 1.32
CA LYS A 206 -9.98 17.05 1.47
C LYS A 206 -10.76 17.17 0.17
N ALA A 207 -10.07 17.32 -0.96
CA ALA A 207 -10.72 17.36 -2.26
C ALA A 207 -11.45 16.05 -2.60
N ARG A 208 -10.85 14.90 -2.25
CA ARG A 208 -11.49 13.59 -2.40
C ARG A 208 -12.65 13.40 -1.43
N LEU A 209 -12.51 13.83 -0.18
CA LEU A 209 -13.55 13.72 0.84
C LEU A 209 -14.85 14.40 0.40
N ALA A 210 -14.76 15.52 -0.32
CA ALA A 210 -15.92 16.23 -0.87
C ALA A 210 -16.68 15.45 -1.95
N GLN A 211 -16.10 14.36 -2.48
CA GLN A 211 -16.66 13.55 -3.56
C GLN A 211 -17.16 12.17 -3.11
N VAL A 212 -16.83 11.74 -1.89
CA VAL A 212 -17.21 10.42 -1.36
C VAL A 212 -18.34 10.52 -0.35
N SER A 213 -19.19 9.50 -0.28
CA SER A 213 -20.36 9.48 0.60
C SER A 213 -20.02 8.95 2.00
N GLU A 214 -20.74 9.38 3.04
CA GLU A 214 -20.62 8.81 4.40
C GLU A 214 -20.92 7.28 4.44
N THR A 215 -21.53 6.73 3.40
CA THR A 215 -21.75 5.28 3.24
C THR A 215 -20.50 4.52 2.80
N ASP A 216 -19.50 5.21 2.25
CA ASP A 216 -18.30 4.61 1.70
C ASP A 216 -17.21 4.50 2.76
N ASN A 217 -16.50 3.38 2.81
CA ASN A 217 -15.39 3.21 3.75
C ASN A 217 -14.30 4.28 3.56
N GLU A 218 -14.09 4.74 2.33
CA GLU A 218 -13.12 5.79 2.01
C GLU A 218 -13.41 7.10 2.76
N TYR A 219 -14.68 7.49 2.90
CA TYR A 219 -15.07 8.68 3.68
C TYR A 219 -14.54 8.61 5.12
N TRP A 220 -14.64 7.43 5.75
CA TRP A 220 -14.19 7.24 7.12
C TRP A 220 -12.66 7.15 7.23
N VAL A 221 -12.00 6.53 6.24
CA VAL A 221 -10.53 6.52 6.17
C VAL A 221 -9.99 7.93 6.04
N LEU A 222 -10.52 8.75 5.13
CA LEU A 222 -10.09 10.15 4.95
C LEU A 222 -10.30 10.98 6.22
N ASN A 223 -11.39 10.76 6.94
CA ASN A 223 -11.67 11.40 8.22
C ASN A 223 -10.73 10.96 9.36
N ILE A 224 -9.97 9.88 9.19
CA ILE A 224 -8.86 9.53 10.08
C ILE A 224 -7.55 10.15 9.55
N ILE A 225 -7.25 9.96 8.27
CA ILE A 225 -5.99 10.38 7.64
C ILE A 225 -5.74 11.88 7.79
N ILE A 226 -6.74 12.72 7.47
CA ILE A 226 -6.58 14.18 7.47
C ILE A 226 -6.17 14.71 8.87
N PRO A 227 -6.95 14.49 9.95
CA PRO A 227 -6.54 14.91 11.28
C PRO A 227 -5.29 14.20 11.79
N ASN A 228 -5.04 12.96 11.37
CA ASN A 228 -3.81 12.26 11.72
C ASN A 228 -2.56 12.90 11.10
N LEU A 229 -2.62 13.37 9.85
CA LEU A 229 -1.52 14.08 9.20
C LEU A 229 -1.30 15.48 9.82
N TYR A 230 -2.36 16.20 10.19
CA TYR A 230 -2.24 17.42 10.99
C TYR A 230 -1.51 17.14 12.32
N ARG A 231 -1.90 16.09 13.03
CA ARG A 231 -1.23 15.63 14.26
C ARG A 231 0.24 15.29 14.02
N ARG A 232 0.56 14.52 12.99
CA ARG A 232 1.93 14.08 12.65
C ARG A 232 2.83 15.25 12.25
N THR A 233 2.26 16.32 11.70
CA THR A 233 2.96 17.58 11.40
C THR A 233 2.90 18.62 12.52
N ALA A 234 2.51 18.19 13.73
CA ALA A 234 2.38 18.98 14.96
C ALA A 234 1.33 20.10 14.93
N ASN A 235 0.42 20.11 13.96
CA ASN A 235 -0.73 21.00 13.93
C ASN A 235 -1.91 20.38 14.72
N PHE A 236 -1.76 20.30 16.04
CA PHE A 236 -2.77 19.69 16.91
C PHE A 236 -4.08 20.48 16.97
N THR A 237 -4.04 21.80 16.75
CA THR A 237 -5.23 22.65 16.72
C THR A 237 -6.14 22.24 15.56
N ALA A 238 -5.62 22.19 14.33
CA ALA A 238 -6.40 21.76 13.17
C ALA A 238 -6.89 20.31 13.28
N ALA A 239 -6.06 19.41 13.85
CA ALA A 239 -6.47 18.03 14.11
C ALA A 239 -7.64 17.96 15.09
N LYS A 240 -7.62 18.78 16.16
CA LYS A 240 -8.69 18.83 17.16
C LYS A 240 -9.97 19.42 16.56
N GLU A 241 -9.88 20.55 15.88
CA GLU A 241 -11.03 21.20 15.24
C GLU A 241 -11.74 20.24 14.28
N TRP A 242 -10.98 19.53 13.43
CA TRP A 242 -11.54 18.50 12.54
C TRP A 242 -12.29 17.40 13.28
N LEU A 243 -11.72 16.88 14.37
CA LEU A 243 -12.32 15.82 15.18
C LEU A 243 -13.56 16.30 15.95
N ASP A 244 -13.56 17.55 16.42
CA ASP A 244 -14.71 18.17 17.08
C ASP A 244 -15.87 18.36 16.10
N GLU A 245 -15.59 18.82 14.88
CA GLU A 245 -16.58 18.98 13.81
C GLU A 245 -17.20 17.65 13.38
N LEU A 246 -16.38 16.60 13.24
CA LEU A 246 -16.87 15.25 12.95
C LEU A 246 -17.71 14.68 14.11
N GLY A 247 -17.39 15.08 15.34
CA GLY A 247 -18.07 14.65 16.57
C GLY A 247 -17.92 13.14 16.82
N ASN A 248 -19.02 12.50 17.21
CA ASN A 248 -19.10 11.05 17.50
C ASN A 248 -19.71 10.25 16.34
N LYS A 249 -19.71 10.80 15.12
CA LYS A 249 -20.19 10.10 13.92
C LYS A 249 -19.34 8.86 13.67
N LEU A 250 -20.01 7.76 13.27
CA LEU A 250 -19.39 6.49 12.94
C LEU A 250 -20.13 5.81 11.78
N PRO A 251 -19.48 4.87 11.06
CA PRO A 251 -20.14 4.07 10.04
C PRO A 251 -21.42 3.39 10.57
N LYS A 252 -22.44 3.35 9.72
CA LYS A 252 -23.70 2.66 10.02
C LYS A 252 -23.53 1.15 10.03
N ASP A 253 -22.66 0.61 9.19
CA ASP A 253 -22.33 -0.82 9.16
C ASP A 253 -21.73 -1.27 10.49
N LYS A 254 -22.28 -2.36 11.07
CA LYS A 254 -21.88 -2.83 12.41
C LYS A 254 -20.45 -3.34 12.41
N GLN A 255 -20.03 -4.06 11.37
CA GLN A 255 -18.71 -4.68 11.30
C GLN A 255 -17.60 -3.63 11.23
N SER A 256 -17.80 -2.58 10.44
CA SER A 256 -16.82 -1.50 10.28
C SER A 256 -16.79 -0.57 11.50
N ARG A 257 -17.93 -0.35 12.16
CA ARG A 257 -18.09 0.61 13.26
C ARG A 257 -17.08 0.43 14.39
N GLU A 258 -16.82 -0.81 14.80
CA GLU A 258 -15.91 -1.09 15.93
C GLU A 258 -14.47 -0.69 15.61
N SER A 259 -13.98 -1.03 14.41
CA SER A 259 -12.63 -0.65 13.96
C SER A 259 -12.47 0.87 13.84
N PHE A 260 -13.44 1.55 13.25
CA PHE A 260 -13.41 3.01 13.12
C PHE A 260 -13.55 3.72 14.47
N ALA A 261 -14.38 3.21 15.39
CA ALA A 261 -14.50 3.75 16.74
C ALA A 261 -13.15 3.68 17.49
N THR A 262 -12.47 2.54 17.43
CA THR A 262 -11.13 2.36 18.00
C THR A 262 -10.12 3.33 17.39
N ALA A 263 -10.10 3.45 16.06
CA ALA A 263 -9.21 4.37 15.36
C ALA A 263 -9.41 5.83 15.78
N PHE A 264 -10.66 6.29 15.84
CA PHE A 264 -10.95 7.65 16.27
C PHE A 264 -10.61 7.89 17.74
N GLU A 265 -10.80 6.92 18.62
CA GLU A 265 -10.43 7.05 20.04
C GLU A 265 -8.90 7.15 20.22
N LEU A 266 -8.16 6.28 19.54
CA LEU A 266 -6.70 6.34 19.48
C LEU A 266 -6.23 7.71 18.98
N LEU A 267 -6.84 8.21 17.91
CA LEU A 267 -6.49 9.49 17.32
C LEU A 267 -6.82 10.67 18.25
N ARG A 268 -8.00 10.71 18.87
CA ARG A 268 -8.38 11.76 19.84
C ARG A 268 -7.42 11.76 21.03
N THR A 269 -7.11 10.58 21.58
CA THR A 269 -6.13 10.42 22.66
C THR A 269 -4.75 10.92 22.25
N ALA A 270 -4.32 10.61 21.02
CA ALA A 270 -3.03 11.04 20.49
C ALA A 270 -2.93 12.56 20.31
N VAL A 271 -3.99 13.18 19.80
CA VAL A 271 -4.11 14.64 19.65
C VAL A 271 -4.09 15.31 21.02
N ALA A 272 -4.89 14.83 21.98
CA ALA A 272 -4.93 15.38 23.35
C ALA A 272 -3.58 15.27 24.07
N LYS A 273 -2.85 14.17 23.87
CA LYS A 273 -1.51 13.94 24.43
C LYS A 273 -0.38 14.56 23.59
N LYS A 274 -0.70 15.31 22.52
CA LYS A 274 0.25 15.94 21.60
C LYS A 274 1.33 14.99 21.06
N ARG A 275 0.95 13.73 20.77
CA ARG A 275 1.88 12.73 20.22
C ARG A 275 2.03 12.95 18.71
N THR A 276 3.25 13.09 18.22
CA THR A 276 3.55 13.20 16.77
C THR A 276 4.03 11.90 16.14
N GLY A 277 4.32 10.85 16.93
CA GLY A 277 4.77 9.55 16.44
C GLY A 277 3.68 8.77 15.69
N GLN A 278 4.07 7.70 15.03
CA GLN A 278 3.13 6.75 14.46
C GLN A 278 2.39 6.00 15.58
N ILE A 279 1.16 5.58 15.31
CA ILE A 279 0.32 4.89 16.29
C ILE A 279 -0.31 3.68 15.62
N PRO A 280 -0.02 2.47 16.13
CA PRO A 280 -0.60 1.25 15.61
C PRO A 280 -2.09 1.16 15.97
N MET A 281 -2.88 0.60 15.06
CA MET A 281 -4.27 0.22 15.30
C MET A 281 -4.32 -1.30 15.47
N ARG A 282 -3.91 -1.78 16.65
CA ARG A 282 -4.04 -3.19 17.02
C ARG A 282 -5.44 -3.48 17.52
N ALA A 283 -5.90 -4.72 17.31
CA ALA A 283 -7.09 -5.18 17.98
C ALA A 283 -6.79 -5.31 19.50
N PRO A 284 -7.79 -5.11 20.37
CA PRO A 284 -7.64 -5.42 21.79
C PRO A 284 -7.27 -6.91 21.96
N GLY A 285 -6.09 -7.21 22.52
CA GLY A 285 -5.65 -8.58 22.83
C GLY A 285 -4.37 -9.06 22.15
N ASP A 286 -3.77 -8.26 21.27
CA ASP A 286 -2.53 -8.59 20.53
C ASP A 286 -1.24 -8.08 21.23
N ASP A 287 -1.22 -8.09 22.57
CA ASP A 287 -0.07 -7.66 23.39
C ASP A 287 0.94 -8.79 23.67
#